data_AF-A0A958B6C4-F1
#
_entry.id   AF-A0A958B6C4-F1
#
_cell.length_a   1.000
_cell.length_b   1.000
_cell.length_c   1.000
_cell.angle_alpha   90.00
_cell.angle_beta   90.00
_cell.angle_gamma   90.00
#
_symmetry.space_group_name_H-M   'P 1'
#
loop_
_entity.id
_entity.type
_entity.pdbx_description
1 polymer ?
#
loop_
_entity_poly.entity_id
_entity_poly.type
_entity_poly.pdbx_seq_one_letter_code
_entity_poly.pdbx_strand_id
1 'polypeptide(L)'
;MDKNWMTELASHYSHLKQQYPDDKHLVLFDIDGTIFDMRYMVLYLLKKYDCVHQTSYFEALELSDITVHENDLMPLFDRFDVPAELRESLIEWYNTTAWTSEAMLEAHRPFQGVLEVIRWFQMQPETYVGLNTARPEKYRTDTLRSLNKLGQEYKVHFTNELLAMRESNDHKALAAKQAGIRYFQEQGYRVIAFIDNEPDNLRTVAEIDTDHTILLLHAETLFRGKRESLPNHAVVGTAYDLTALISKTALPKHIEFVWQSINNTPYMEQFLLSDVYWGEFDVRLNPFNGELILRGPSFQEQALQPEEDFLTLAHALDTLRYKNKGIKLDLKGGGRVIERIFDVALNYGFNGSKLWFSGHIDHLYEHDFKRLALAHPGATIQCPVDFLAPLVLHKPQRARKILERLTDWGVNRFSMDWRTANLRQLFEQMNVWGFELNLYNVRGLEAFLQAVLLQPRSIASDFDFSTWGYKSVGAENGHHHNGLRQIAKKVIASM
;
A
#
# COMPACT_ATOMS: atom_id res chain seq x y z
N MET A 1 26.92 -8.39 -4.30
CA MET A 1 25.59 -7.77 -4.38
C MET A 1 24.91 -8.14 -3.09
N ASP A 2 24.67 -7.16 -2.23
CA ASP A 2 23.93 -7.40 -0.99
C ASP A 2 22.56 -7.95 -1.37
N LYS A 3 22.23 -9.14 -0.86
CA LYS A 3 20.95 -9.79 -1.11
C LYS A 3 19.86 -8.96 -0.44
N ASN A 4 18.89 -8.47 -1.21
CA ASN A 4 17.73 -7.79 -0.64
C ASN A 4 16.90 -8.83 0.16
N TRP A 5 16.77 -8.62 1.47
CA TRP A 5 16.07 -9.52 2.38
C TRP A 5 14.59 -9.77 2.01
N MET A 6 13.91 -8.82 1.38
CA MET A 6 12.53 -9.01 0.90
C MET A 6 12.47 -9.93 -0.31
N THR A 7 13.49 -9.90 -1.18
CA THR A 7 13.62 -10.84 -2.30
C THR A 7 13.89 -12.26 -1.81
N GLU A 8 14.72 -12.42 -0.79
CA GLU A 8 14.98 -13.72 -0.15
C GLU A 8 13.70 -14.25 0.53
N LEU A 9 12.97 -13.38 1.26
CA LEU A 9 11.68 -13.73 1.86
C LEU A 9 10.65 -14.17 0.81
N ALA A 10 10.52 -13.44 -0.30
CA ALA A 10 9.62 -13.79 -1.40
C ALA A 10 9.97 -15.14 -2.02
N SER A 11 11.26 -15.39 -2.24
CA SER A 11 11.78 -16.62 -2.85
C SER A 11 11.56 -17.82 -1.93
N HIS A 12 11.89 -17.68 -0.64
CA HIS A 12 11.68 -18.70 0.38
C HIS A 12 10.21 -19.04 0.56
N TYR A 13 9.36 -18.01 0.68
CA TYR A 13 7.91 -18.18 0.76
C TYR A 13 7.35 -18.93 -0.45
N SER A 14 7.74 -18.54 -1.66
CA SER A 14 7.29 -19.18 -2.89
C SER A 14 7.71 -20.65 -2.96
N HIS A 15 8.95 -20.96 -2.55
CA HIS A 15 9.47 -22.32 -2.49
C HIS A 15 8.65 -23.19 -1.52
N LEU A 16 8.40 -22.70 -0.31
CA LEU A 16 7.65 -23.45 0.71
C LEU A 16 6.16 -23.59 0.39
N LYS A 17 5.53 -22.60 -0.26
CA LYS A 17 4.15 -22.74 -0.78
C LYS A 17 4.06 -23.83 -1.85
N GLN A 18 5.09 -23.98 -2.70
CA GLN A 18 5.11 -25.03 -3.73
C GLN A 18 5.35 -26.41 -3.11
N GLN A 19 6.23 -26.50 -2.12
CA GLN A 19 6.58 -27.78 -1.49
C GLN A 19 5.49 -28.29 -0.54
N TYR A 20 4.82 -27.37 0.18
CA TYR A 20 3.83 -27.69 1.21
C TYR A 20 2.56 -26.86 1.01
N PRO A 21 1.80 -27.05 -0.09
CA PRO A 21 0.69 -26.15 -0.45
C PRO A 21 -0.46 -26.10 0.57
N ASP A 22 -0.70 -27.21 1.26
CA ASP A 22 -1.82 -27.39 2.20
C ASP A 22 -1.44 -27.09 3.67
N ASP A 23 -0.17 -26.79 3.94
CA ASP A 23 0.28 -26.42 5.28
C ASP A 23 -0.17 -24.98 5.61
N LYS A 24 -0.38 -24.71 6.90
CA LYS A 24 -0.63 -23.35 7.42
C LYS A 24 0.71 -22.63 7.60
N HIS A 25 1.13 -21.85 6.60
CA HIS A 25 2.40 -21.12 6.67
C HIS A 25 2.28 -19.92 7.61
N LEU A 26 3.26 -19.75 8.50
CA LEU A 26 3.29 -18.68 9.49
C LEU A 26 4.57 -17.87 9.37
N VAL A 27 4.41 -16.56 9.13
CA VAL A 27 5.50 -15.57 9.21
C VAL A 27 5.42 -14.91 10.58
N LEU A 28 6.49 -14.99 11.35
CA LEU A 28 6.54 -14.47 12.71
C LEU A 28 7.36 -13.19 12.79
N PHE A 29 6.80 -12.16 13.42
CA PHE A 29 7.48 -10.90 13.69
C PHE A 29 7.67 -10.70 15.19
N ASP A 30 8.84 -10.21 15.60
CA ASP A 30 8.92 -9.42 16.82
C ASP A 30 8.19 -8.07 16.63
N ILE A 31 7.86 -7.41 17.73
CA ILE A 31 7.16 -6.12 17.71
C ILE A 31 8.15 -4.96 17.78
N ASP A 32 9.03 -4.96 18.78
CA ASP A 32 9.83 -3.81 19.17
C ASP A 32 11.09 -3.74 18.31
N GLY A 33 11.34 -2.62 17.64
CA GLY A 33 12.46 -2.49 16.72
C GLY A 33 12.30 -3.27 15.40
N THR A 34 11.22 -4.02 15.23
CA THR A 34 10.90 -4.77 14.00
C THR A 34 9.65 -4.22 13.32
N ILE A 35 8.52 -4.14 14.03
CA ILE A 35 7.30 -3.46 13.56
C ILE A 35 7.33 -2.02 14.02
N PHE A 36 7.52 -1.78 15.32
CA PHE A 36 7.55 -0.45 15.91
C PHE A 36 8.94 0.16 15.90
N ASP A 37 9.00 1.40 15.43
CA ASP A 37 10.18 2.24 15.57
C ASP A 37 10.21 2.86 16.98
N MET A 38 10.99 2.24 17.86
CA MET A 38 11.08 2.60 19.27
C MET A 38 11.65 4.00 19.52
N ARG A 39 12.28 4.63 18.51
CA ARG A 39 12.76 6.02 18.60
C ARG A 39 11.62 6.99 18.85
N TYR A 40 10.43 6.74 18.29
CA TYR A 40 9.26 7.60 18.55
C TYR A 40 8.77 7.48 19.99
N MET A 41 8.89 6.29 20.60
CA MET A 41 8.58 6.10 22.02
C MET A 41 9.54 6.89 22.91
N VAL A 42 10.84 6.78 22.66
CA VAL A 42 11.88 7.55 23.36
C VAL A 42 11.62 9.06 23.21
N LEU A 43 11.41 9.54 21.98
CA LEU A 43 11.15 10.96 21.69
C LEU A 43 9.94 11.48 22.46
N TYR A 44 8.81 10.78 22.38
CA TYR A 44 7.57 11.17 23.05
C TYR A 44 7.74 11.24 24.57
N LEU A 45 8.33 10.20 25.17
CA LEU A 45 8.45 10.12 26.62
C LEU A 45 9.41 11.17 27.18
N LEU A 46 10.55 11.41 26.52
CA LEU A 46 11.50 12.42 26.98
C LEU A 46 10.94 13.85 26.86
N LYS A 47 10.21 14.15 25.79
CA LYS A 47 9.48 15.43 25.69
C LYS A 47 8.33 15.54 26.69
N LYS A 48 7.65 14.43 26.99
CA LYS A 48 6.60 14.39 28.01
C LYS A 48 7.17 14.58 29.41
N TYR A 49 8.37 14.08 29.68
CA TYR A 49 9.09 14.31 30.94
C TYR A 49 9.28 15.81 31.18
N ASP A 50 9.77 16.56 30.19
CA ASP A 50 9.92 18.01 30.26
C ASP A 50 8.60 18.71 30.59
N CYS A 51 7.50 18.31 29.96
CA CYS A 51 6.18 18.87 30.23
C CYS A 51 5.70 18.59 31.66
N VAL A 52 5.86 17.36 32.15
CA VAL A 52 5.38 16.93 33.48
C VAL A 52 6.23 17.52 34.60
N HIS A 53 7.54 17.60 34.41
CA HIS A 53 8.50 18.05 35.42
C HIS A 53 8.91 19.51 35.27
N GLN A 54 8.36 20.22 34.29
CA GLN A 54 8.66 21.63 33.99
C GLN A 54 10.15 21.86 33.73
N THR A 55 10.76 20.94 32.98
CA THR A 55 12.16 21.03 32.53
C THR A 55 12.21 21.31 31.02
N SER A 56 13.40 21.52 30.48
CA SER A 56 13.61 21.85 29.06
C SER A 56 14.80 21.09 28.45
N TYR A 57 15.12 19.91 28.98
CA TYR A 57 16.32 19.16 28.55
C TYR A 57 16.18 18.61 27.13
N PHE A 58 14.97 18.28 26.71
CA PHE A 58 14.65 17.58 25.47
C PHE A 58 13.80 18.41 24.51
N GLU A 59 13.69 19.72 24.71
CA GLU A 59 12.92 20.62 23.84
C GLU A 59 13.40 20.52 22.38
N ALA A 60 14.73 20.52 22.20
CA ALA A 60 15.41 20.39 20.91
C ALA A 60 15.64 18.94 20.45
N LEU A 61 15.17 17.93 21.19
CA LEU A 61 15.34 16.52 20.81
C LEU A 61 14.58 16.22 19.52
N GLU A 62 15.28 15.70 18.51
CA GLU A 62 14.72 15.20 17.26
C GLU A 62 14.83 13.68 17.16
N LEU A 63 14.06 13.08 16.25
CA LEU A 63 14.08 11.61 16.05
C LEU A 63 15.47 11.10 15.61
N SER A 64 16.17 11.89 14.78
CA SER A 64 17.53 11.63 14.29
C SER A 64 18.58 11.59 15.41
N ASP A 65 18.28 12.20 16.56
CA ASP A 65 19.20 12.22 17.69
C ASP A 65 19.22 10.91 18.48
N ILE A 66 18.19 10.09 18.30
CA ILE A 66 17.98 8.85 19.03
C ILE A 66 18.68 7.74 18.27
N THR A 67 19.95 7.52 18.63
CA THR A 67 20.83 6.50 18.07
C THR A 67 21.10 5.35 19.06
N VAL A 68 20.44 5.38 20.21
CA VAL A 68 20.57 4.39 21.29
C VAL A 68 19.32 3.52 21.39
N HIS A 69 19.50 2.29 21.86
CA HIS A 69 18.40 1.41 22.18
C HIS A 69 17.50 2.02 23.27
N GLU A 70 16.18 1.77 23.23
CA GLU A 70 15.19 2.42 24.11
C GLU A 70 15.40 2.12 25.60
N ASN A 71 16.15 1.07 25.91
CA ASN A 71 16.50 0.69 27.27
C ASN A 71 17.90 1.17 27.71
N ASP A 72 18.68 1.82 26.84
CA ASP A 72 20.05 2.31 27.09
C ASP A 72 20.17 3.83 26.90
N LEU A 73 19.41 4.59 27.69
CA LEU A 73 19.24 6.04 27.51
C LEU A 73 20.40 6.91 28.02
N MET A 74 21.34 6.34 28.78
CA MET A 74 22.44 7.10 29.40
C MET A 74 23.27 7.94 28.40
N PRO A 75 23.69 7.43 27.22
CA PRO A 75 24.42 8.24 26.25
C PRO A 75 23.59 9.40 25.70
N LEU A 76 22.26 9.25 25.63
CA LEU A 76 21.36 10.31 25.23
C LEU A 76 21.27 11.40 26.32
N PHE A 77 21.24 11.00 27.60
CA PHE A 77 21.26 11.94 28.72
C PHE A 77 22.57 12.71 28.82
N ASP A 78 23.70 12.07 28.51
CA ASP A 78 24.99 12.76 28.40
C ASP A 78 24.97 13.82 27.29
N ARG A 79 24.39 13.48 26.14
CA ARG A 79 24.32 14.38 24.98
C ARG A 79 23.44 15.62 25.22
N PHE A 80 22.39 15.48 26.03
CA PHE A 80 21.45 16.56 26.35
C PHE A 80 21.71 17.19 27.73
N ASP A 81 22.92 17.02 28.26
CA ASP A 81 23.39 17.63 29.51
C ASP A 81 22.44 17.43 30.72
N VAL A 82 21.80 16.26 30.79
CA VAL A 82 20.92 15.92 31.91
C VAL A 82 21.77 15.74 33.19
N PRO A 83 21.49 16.51 34.27
CA PRO A 83 22.24 16.43 35.52
C PRO A 83 22.27 15.02 36.10
N ALA A 84 23.43 14.59 36.60
CA ALA A 84 23.65 13.22 37.08
C ALA A 84 22.67 12.82 38.18
N GLU A 85 22.34 13.75 39.07
CA GLU A 85 21.38 13.59 40.17
C GLU A 85 19.93 13.34 39.72
N LEU A 86 19.58 13.67 38.47
CA LEU A 86 18.23 13.44 37.91
C LEU A 86 18.13 12.16 37.08
N ARG A 87 19.26 11.54 36.71
CA ARG A 87 19.24 10.43 35.74
C ARG A 87 18.52 9.20 36.27
N GLU A 88 18.73 8.86 37.54
CA GLU A 88 18.11 7.67 38.15
C GLU A 88 16.59 7.82 38.23
N SER A 89 16.10 8.96 38.73
CA SER A 89 14.66 9.24 38.81
C SER A 89 13.99 9.36 37.44
N LEU A 90 14.69 9.91 36.46
CA LEU A 90 14.21 9.96 35.07
C LEU A 90 14.10 8.55 34.48
N ILE A 91 15.10 7.67 34.67
CA ILE A 91 15.04 6.27 34.21
C ILE A 91 13.87 5.53 34.87
N GLU A 92 13.65 5.72 36.17
CA GLU A 92 12.52 5.12 36.88
C GLU A 92 11.18 5.61 36.31
N TRP A 93 11.03 6.91 36.10
CA TRP A 93 9.85 7.50 35.47
C TRP A 93 9.65 6.98 34.04
N TYR A 94 10.72 6.89 33.25
CA TYR A 94 10.68 6.38 31.88
C TYR A 94 10.18 4.94 31.85
N ASN A 95 10.78 4.07 32.66
CA ASN A 95 10.44 2.64 32.70
C ASN A 95 9.01 2.39 33.19
N THR A 96 8.51 3.20 34.12
CA THR A 96 7.13 3.12 34.62
C THR A 96 6.12 3.67 33.61
N THR A 97 6.50 4.69 32.83
CA THR A 97 5.59 5.37 31.88
C THR A 97 5.56 4.70 30.50
N ALA A 98 6.66 4.11 30.04
CA ALA A 98 6.79 3.58 28.68
C ALA A 98 5.75 2.51 28.30
N TRP A 99 5.30 1.74 29.30
CA TRP A 99 4.35 0.65 29.11
C TRP A 99 2.92 1.01 29.56
N THR A 100 2.63 2.29 29.77
CA THR A 100 1.26 2.75 30.01
C THR A 100 0.45 2.67 28.73
N SER A 101 -0.86 2.41 28.84
CA SER A 101 -1.75 2.34 27.67
C SER A 101 -1.72 3.63 26.85
N GLU A 102 -1.54 4.78 27.49
CA GLU A 102 -1.40 6.08 26.83
C GLU A 102 -0.12 6.13 25.97
N ALA A 103 1.04 5.83 26.56
CA ALA A 103 2.31 5.85 25.83
C ALA A 103 2.29 4.85 24.65
N MET A 104 1.76 3.65 24.84
CA MET A 104 1.67 2.65 23.79
C MET A 104 0.76 3.07 22.63
N LEU A 105 -0.26 3.90 22.87
CA LEU A 105 -1.18 4.36 21.83
C LEU A 105 -0.69 5.62 21.11
N GLU A 106 -0.04 6.52 21.84
CA GLU A 106 0.35 7.83 21.32
C GLU A 106 1.75 7.82 20.70
N ALA A 107 2.66 7.00 21.23
CA ALA A 107 4.08 7.07 20.89
C ALA A 107 4.54 6.06 19.84
N HIS A 108 3.89 4.89 19.72
CA HIS A 108 4.32 3.89 18.74
C HIS A 108 4.04 4.37 17.31
N ARG A 109 5.02 4.19 16.42
CA ARG A 109 4.89 4.35 14.97
C ARG A 109 5.51 3.13 14.29
N PRO A 110 4.85 2.56 13.26
CA PRO A 110 5.42 1.44 12.53
C PRO A 110 6.60 1.90 11.64
N PHE A 111 7.56 1.02 11.38
CA PHE A 111 8.52 1.23 10.30
C PHE A 111 7.80 1.31 8.94
N GLN A 112 8.33 2.13 8.03
CA GLN A 112 7.76 2.27 6.69
C GLN A 112 7.74 0.91 5.97
N GLY A 113 6.60 0.55 5.37
CA GLY A 113 6.41 -0.65 4.57
C GLY A 113 6.05 -1.93 5.36
N VAL A 114 6.27 -1.98 6.67
CA VAL A 114 6.08 -3.22 7.45
C VAL A 114 4.62 -3.67 7.48
N LEU A 115 3.68 -2.72 7.60
CA LEU A 115 2.25 -3.05 7.63
C LEU A 115 1.74 -3.50 6.27
N GLU A 116 2.30 -2.98 5.17
CA GLU A 116 2.01 -3.45 3.82
C GLU A 116 2.54 -4.88 3.57
N VAL A 117 3.76 -5.18 4.04
CA VAL A 117 4.32 -6.54 3.99
C VAL A 117 3.43 -7.51 4.77
N ILE A 118 3.04 -7.14 6.00
CA ILE A 118 2.14 -7.94 6.83
C ILE A 118 0.78 -8.13 6.14
N ARG A 119 0.19 -7.04 5.61
CA ARG A 119 -1.08 -7.09 4.89
C ARG A 119 -1.01 -8.05 3.71
N TRP A 120 0.08 -8.01 2.95
CA TRP A 120 0.27 -8.90 1.81
C TRP A 120 0.22 -10.37 2.22
N PHE A 121 0.95 -10.76 3.28
CA PHE A 121 0.92 -12.13 3.80
C PHE A 121 -0.47 -12.53 4.31
N GLN A 122 -1.16 -11.65 5.03
CA GLN A 122 -2.52 -11.91 5.52
C GLN A 122 -3.57 -12.09 4.41
N MET A 123 -3.27 -11.62 3.19
CA MET A 123 -4.13 -11.83 2.02
C MET A 123 -3.86 -13.15 1.29
N GLN A 124 -2.77 -13.86 1.59
CA GLN A 124 -2.43 -15.08 0.88
C GLN A 124 -3.17 -16.30 1.44
N PRO A 125 -3.57 -17.26 0.58
CA PRO A 125 -4.22 -18.49 1.04
C PRO A 125 -3.33 -19.34 1.96
N GLU A 126 -3.91 -19.86 3.04
CA GLU A 126 -3.24 -20.69 4.06
C GLU A 126 -1.96 -20.04 4.62
N THR A 127 -1.93 -18.71 4.67
CA THR A 127 -0.79 -17.95 5.17
C THR A 127 -1.24 -17.01 6.29
N TYR A 128 -0.46 -17.00 7.37
CA TYR A 128 -0.77 -16.29 8.59
C TYR A 128 0.43 -15.45 9.01
N VAL A 129 0.13 -14.37 9.74
CA VAL A 129 1.13 -13.54 10.39
C VAL A 129 0.93 -13.62 11.88
N GLY A 130 1.97 -14.02 12.60
CA GLY A 130 1.96 -14.07 14.06
C GLY A 130 3.03 -13.18 14.67
N LEU A 131 2.89 -12.97 15.97
CA LEU A 131 3.76 -12.13 16.77
C LEU A 131 4.45 -12.99 17.84
N ASN A 132 5.77 -12.83 17.98
CA ASN A 132 6.56 -13.49 19.00
C ASN A 132 7.44 -12.45 19.70
N THR A 133 6.97 -11.92 20.83
CA THR A 133 7.57 -10.77 21.52
C THR A 133 8.05 -11.10 22.93
N ALA A 134 9.10 -10.41 23.36
CA ALA A 134 9.59 -10.47 24.75
C ALA A 134 8.75 -9.61 25.73
N ARG A 135 7.75 -8.87 25.25
CA ARG A 135 6.83 -8.11 26.10
C ARG A 135 6.12 -9.05 27.09
N PRO A 136 5.95 -8.64 28.37
CA PRO A 136 5.17 -9.40 29.34
C PRO A 136 3.70 -9.62 28.91
N GLU A 137 3.18 -10.80 29.21
CA GLU A 137 1.78 -11.21 28.98
C GLU A 137 0.76 -10.21 29.53
N LYS A 138 1.06 -9.55 30.66
CA LYS A 138 0.18 -8.52 31.26
C LYS A 138 -0.14 -7.34 30.32
N TYR A 139 0.66 -7.11 29.27
CA TYR A 139 0.44 -6.04 28.28
C TYR A 139 -0.26 -6.51 27.01
N ARG A 140 -0.76 -7.76 26.95
CA ARG A 140 -1.42 -8.33 25.76
C ARG A 140 -2.51 -7.43 25.21
N THR A 141 -3.46 -7.03 26.05
CA THR A 141 -4.62 -6.24 25.64
C THR A 141 -4.21 -4.88 25.05
N ASP A 142 -3.29 -4.16 25.70
CA ASP A 142 -2.85 -2.85 25.22
C ASP A 142 -1.94 -2.96 24.00
N THR A 143 -1.13 -4.02 23.91
CA THR A 143 -0.29 -4.33 22.74
C THR A 143 -1.15 -4.57 21.50
N LEU A 144 -2.15 -5.46 21.60
CA LEU A 144 -3.07 -5.72 20.50
C LEU A 144 -3.92 -4.51 20.16
N ARG A 145 -4.39 -3.74 21.15
CA ARG A 145 -5.14 -2.50 20.90
C ARG A 145 -4.30 -1.50 20.10
N SER A 146 -3.05 -1.28 20.50
CA SER A 146 -2.14 -0.36 19.82
C SER A 146 -1.82 -0.82 18.40
N LEU A 147 -1.41 -2.08 18.22
CA LEU A 147 -1.10 -2.65 16.91
C LEU A 147 -2.30 -2.61 15.96
N ASN A 148 -3.50 -2.98 16.43
CA ASN A 148 -4.70 -2.97 15.60
C ASN A 148 -5.19 -1.56 15.27
N LYS A 149 -5.01 -0.58 16.18
CA LYS A 149 -5.29 0.83 15.89
C LYS A 149 -4.40 1.34 14.76
N LEU A 150 -3.11 1.02 14.78
CA LEU A 150 -2.16 1.39 13.72
C LEU A 150 -2.39 0.60 12.43
N GLY A 151 -2.72 -0.69 12.55
CA GLY A 151 -2.97 -1.59 11.42
C GLY A 151 -4.26 -1.30 10.66
N GLN A 152 -5.23 -0.60 11.27
CA GLN A 152 -6.55 -0.34 10.69
C GLN A 152 -6.46 0.33 9.31
N GLU A 153 -5.60 1.34 9.15
CA GLU A 153 -5.44 2.07 7.88
C GLU A 153 -4.86 1.19 6.75
N TYR A 154 -4.22 0.09 7.12
CA TYR A 154 -3.60 -0.88 6.23
C TYR A 154 -4.43 -2.15 6.07
N LYS A 155 -5.61 -2.22 6.70
CA LYS A 155 -6.44 -3.43 6.83
C LYS A 155 -5.66 -4.61 7.42
N VAL A 156 -4.73 -4.32 8.32
CA VAL A 156 -3.96 -5.31 9.09
C VAL A 156 -4.68 -5.58 10.40
N HIS A 157 -4.76 -6.86 10.77
CA HIS A 157 -5.36 -7.27 12.03
C HIS A 157 -4.52 -8.34 12.73
N PHE A 158 -4.29 -8.19 14.03
CA PHE A 158 -3.60 -9.15 14.89
C PHE A 158 -4.57 -9.70 15.93
N THR A 159 -4.53 -11.01 16.15
CA THR A 159 -5.42 -11.72 17.06
C THR A 159 -4.68 -12.27 18.27
N ASN A 160 -5.41 -12.72 19.29
CA ASN A 160 -4.81 -13.30 20.49
C ASN A 160 -4.11 -14.63 20.20
N GLU A 161 -4.70 -15.43 19.32
CA GLU A 161 -4.26 -16.79 18.99
C GLU A 161 -2.89 -16.78 18.29
N LEU A 162 -2.61 -15.71 17.54
CA LEU A 162 -1.38 -15.48 16.79
C LEU A 162 -0.41 -14.54 17.52
N LEU A 163 -0.44 -14.52 18.86
CA LEU A 163 0.45 -13.71 19.69
C LEU A 163 1.05 -14.54 20.83
N ALA A 164 2.34 -14.82 20.73
CA ALA A 164 3.18 -15.36 21.80
C ALA A 164 3.89 -14.21 22.54
N MET A 165 3.78 -14.21 23.86
CA MET A 165 4.40 -13.22 24.74
C MET A 165 5.12 -13.92 25.90
N ARG A 166 5.97 -13.18 26.60
CA ARG A 166 6.70 -13.71 27.76
C ARG A 166 5.78 -13.82 28.98
N GLU A 167 5.75 -14.99 29.60
CA GLU A 167 5.07 -15.19 30.88
C GLU A 167 5.66 -14.29 31.97
N SER A 168 4.82 -13.79 32.88
CA SER A 168 5.20 -12.75 33.86
C SER A 168 6.30 -13.16 34.83
N ASN A 169 6.60 -14.46 34.95
CA ASN A 169 7.51 -15.02 35.95
C ASN A 169 8.85 -15.49 35.34
N ASP A 170 9.01 -15.46 34.02
CA ASP A 170 10.26 -15.83 33.35
C ASP A 170 11.11 -14.59 33.07
N HIS A 171 12.28 -14.51 33.69
CA HIS A 171 13.22 -13.41 33.50
C HIS A 171 14.03 -13.53 32.19
N LYS A 172 13.85 -14.59 31.39
CA LYS A 172 14.68 -14.85 30.20
C LYS A 172 13.93 -14.58 28.89
N ALA A 173 14.16 -13.41 28.30
CA ALA A 173 13.60 -13.03 27.00
C ALA A 173 13.89 -14.04 25.88
N LEU A 174 15.09 -14.66 25.88
CA LEU A 174 15.49 -15.66 24.87
C LEU A 174 14.64 -16.95 24.94
N ALA A 175 14.35 -17.44 26.15
CA ALA A 175 13.55 -18.65 26.33
C ALA A 175 12.13 -18.47 25.78
N ALA A 176 11.57 -17.27 25.94
CA ALA A 176 10.26 -16.92 25.41
C ALA A 176 10.22 -17.03 23.87
N LYS A 177 11.30 -16.68 23.17
CA LYS A 177 11.36 -16.77 21.70
C LYS A 177 11.26 -18.21 21.22
N GLN A 178 12.01 -19.14 21.82
CA GLN A 178 11.91 -20.57 21.49
C GLN A 178 10.53 -21.13 21.83
N ALA A 179 9.99 -20.76 23.00
CA ALA A 179 8.66 -21.18 23.42
C ALA A 179 7.58 -20.72 22.44
N GLY A 180 7.67 -19.49 21.92
CA GLY A 180 6.76 -18.97 20.90
C GLY A 180 6.80 -19.78 19.60
N ILE A 181 7.99 -20.11 19.09
CA ILE A 181 8.13 -20.96 17.89
C ILE A 181 7.46 -22.32 18.11
N ARG A 182 7.77 -22.98 19.23
CA ARG A 182 7.21 -24.30 19.56
C ARG A 182 5.70 -24.26 19.73
N TYR A 183 5.18 -23.24 20.43
CA TYR A 183 3.75 -23.02 20.60
C TYR A 183 3.03 -23.02 19.24
N PHE A 184 3.51 -22.24 18.27
CA PHE A 184 2.87 -22.20 16.94
C PHE A 184 3.00 -23.51 16.17
N GLN A 185 4.14 -24.18 16.25
CA GLN A 185 4.33 -25.50 15.64
C GLN A 185 3.36 -26.55 16.24
N GLU A 186 3.15 -26.54 17.55
CA GLU A 186 2.18 -27.40 18.24
C GLU A 186 0.73 -27.09 17.86
N GLN A 187 0.41 -25.84 17.51
CA GLN A 187 -0.89 -25.46 16.94
C GLN A 187 -1.06 -25.85 15.46
N GLY A 188 -0.06 -26.52 14.87
CA GLY A 188 -0.10 -27.02 13.50
C GLY A 188 0.31 -25.99 12.45
N TYR A 189 0.95 -24.89 12.83
CA TYR A 189 1.54 -23.94 11.88
C TYR A 189 2.94 -24.38 11.46
N ARG A 190 3.24 -24.24 10.17
CA ARG A 190 4.61 -24.27 9.68
C ARG A 190 5.18 -22.85 9.78
N VAL A 191 6.01 -22.60 10.79
CA VAL A 191 6.80 -21.37 10.85
C VAL A 191 7.78 -21.38 9.69
N ILE A 192 7.70 -20.37 8.82
CA ILE A 192 8.54 -20.29 7.61
C ILE A 192 9.57 -19.17 7.66
N ALA A 193 9.32 -18.14 8.47
CA ALA A 193 10.22 -17.03 8.64
C ALA A 193 10.04 -16.42 10.03
N PHE A 194 11.14 -15.94 10.60
CA PHE A 194 11.17 -15.21 11.85
C PHE A 194 11.96 -13.92 11.68
N ILE A 195 11.30 -12.78 11.91
CA ILE A 195 11.84 -11.44 11.75
C ILE A 195 12.03 -10.84 13.15
N ASP A 196 13.26 -10.44 13.46
CA ASP A 196 13.61 -9.81 14.74
C ASP A 196 14.78 -8.84 14.53
N ASN A 197 14.84 -7.76 15.32
CA ASN A 197 15.94 -6.81 15.28
C ASN A 197 17.10 -7.22 16.20
N GLU A 198 16.91 -8.16 17.13
CA GLU A 198 17.92 -8.54 18.11
C GLU A 198 18.68 -9.81 17.67
N PRO A 199 19.99 -9.71 17.34
CA PRO A 199 20.78 -10.86 16.89
C PRO A 199 20.71 -12.07 17.82
N ASP A 200 20.63 -11.86 19.13
CA ASP A 200 20.60 -12.92 20.12
C ASP A 200 19.29 -13.73 20.06
N ASN A 201 18.16 -13.09 19.71
CA ASN A 201 16.88 -13.76 19.50
C ASN A 201 16.95 -14.68 18.27
N LEU A 202 17.53 -14.21 17.17
CA LEU A 202 17.68 -15.01 15.95
C LEU A 202 18.58 -16.21 16.17
N ARG A 203 19.69 -16.03 16.90
CA ARG A 203 20.58 -17.14 17.28
C ARG A 203 19.86 -18.21 18.07
N THR A 204 19.04 -17.78 19.02
CA THR A 204 18.26 -18.68 19.87
C THR A 204 17.23 -19.49 19.06
N VAL A 205 16.65 -18.91 18.01
CA VAL A 205 15.75 -19.65 17.10
C VAL A 205 16.54 -20.59 16.18
N ALA A 206 17.72 -20.19 15.70
CA ALA A 206 18.60 -21.04 14.91
C ALA A 206 19.01 -22.34 15.64
N GLU A 207 19.14 -22.30 16.97
CA GLU A 207 19.47 -23.47 17.78
C GLU A 207 18.37 -24.55 17.80
N ILE A 208 17.10 -24.17 17.58
CA ILE A 208 15.98 -25.12 17.56
C ILE A 208 15.52 -25.50 16.16
N ASP A 209 15.87 -24.71 15.13
CA ASP A 209 15.61 -25.00 13.72
C ASP A 209 16.81 -25.70 13.07
N THR A 210 17.07 -26.93 13.48
CA THR A 210 18.23 -27.72 13.02
C THR A 210 18.19 -28.05 11.53
N ASP A 211 17.00 -28.05 10.93
CA ASP A 211 16.78 -28.34 9.51
C ASP A 211 16.82 -27.08 8.63
N HIS A 212 17.04 -25.90 9.23
CA HIS A 212 17.11 -24.60 8.55
C HIS A 212 15.90 -24.31 7.65
N THR A 213 14.71 -24.65 8.15
CA THR A 213 13.46 -24.46 7.43
C THR A 213 12.84 -23.08 7.66
N ILE A 214 13.26 -22.41 8.74
CA ILE A 214 12.82 -21.06 9.10
C ILE A 214 13.84 -20.06 8.54
N LEU A 215 13.38 -19.18 7.65
CA LEU A 215 14.21 -18.06 7.20
C LEU A 215 14.35 -17.04 8.33
N LEU A 216 15.58 -16.85 8.82
CA LEU A 216 15.89 -15.86 9.84
C LEU A 216 16.20 -14.51 9.19
N LEU A 217 15.43 -13.50 9.55
CA LEU A 217 15.55 -12.15 8.99
C LEU A 217 15.89 -11.16 10.10
N HIS A 218 17.05 -10.50 9.97
CA HIS A 218 17.48 -9.46 10.89
C HIS A 218 17.06 -8.09 10.38
N ALA A 219 16.15 -7.45 11.11
CA ALA A 219 15.81 -6.06 10.91
C ALA A 219 16.94 -5.18 11.47
N GLU A 220 17.77 -4.59 10.60
CA GLU A 220 18.91 -3.76 11.00
C GLU A 220 18.43 -2.38 11.46
N THR A 221 17.89 -2.34 12.68
CA THR A 221 17.44 -1.13 13.37
C THR A 221 18.32 -0.88 14.60
N LEU A 222 17.79 -0.27 15.67
CA LEU A 222 18.49 -0.15 16.95
C LEU A 222 18.29 -1.44 17.75
N PHE A 223 19.38 -2.07 18.19
CA PHE A 223 19.39 -3.30 18.99
C PHE A 223 20.53 -3.28 20.01
N ARG A 224 20.50 -4.18 21.00
CA ARG A 224 21.50 -4.25 22.08
C ARG A 224 22.60 -5.25 21.81
N GLY A 225 22.24 -6.39 21.22
CA GLY A 225 23.17 -7.48 20.99
C GLY A 225 24.33 -7.11 20.09
N LYS A 226 25.31 -8.01 20.09
CA LYS A 226 26.48 -7.91 19.22
C LYS A 226 26.12 -8.43 17.84
N ARG A 227 26.52 -7.73 16.77
CA ARG A 227 26.28 -8.20 15.39
C ARG A 227 26.92 -9.57 15.14
N GLU A 228 28.03 -9.85 15.80
CA GLU A 228 28.76 -11.13 15.76
C GLU A 228 27.94 -12.31 16.29
N SER A 229 26.86 -12.04 17.03
CA SER A 229 25.91 -13.05 17.50
C SER A 229 24.97 -13.58 16.41
N LEU A 230 24.91 -12.90 15.26
CA LEU A 230 23.96 -13.22 14.20
C LEU A 230 24.31 -14.57 13.55
N PRO A 231 23.33 -15.48 13.33
CA PRO A 231 23.57 -16.73 12.61
C PRO A 231 24.07 -16.50 11.18
N ASN A 232 25.01 -17.33 10.73
CA ASN A 232 25.62 -17.22 9.40
C ASN A 232 24.61 -17.31 8.23
N HIS A 233 23.44 -17.91 8.45
CA HIS A 233 22.39 -18.06 7.45
C HIS A 233 21.26 -17.02 7.58
N ALA A 234 21.35 -16.10 8.56
CA ALA A 234 20.39 -15.02 8.66
C ALA A 234 20.61 -13.99 7.55
N VAL A 235 19.52 -13.39 7.07
CA VAL A 235 19.56 -12.33 6.04
C VAL A 235 19.24 -10.99 6.70
N VAL A 236 20.10 -10.01 6.46
CA VAL A 236 19.97 -8.66 7.05
C VAL A 236 19.24 -7.74 6.08
N GLY A 237 18.39 -6.86 6.59
CA GLY A 237 17.85 -5.76 5.81
C GLY A 237 17.40 -4.56 6.64
N THR A 238 17.34 -3.41 5.98
CA THR A 238 17.09 -2.09 6.58
C THR A 238 15.74 -1.48 6.17
N ALA A 239 15.05 -2.06 5.18
CA ALA A 239 13.83 -1.47 4.62
C ALA A 239 12.84 -2.55 4.13
N TYR A 240 11.57 -2.39 4.48
CA TYR A 240 10.48 -3.24 3.99
C TYR A 240 10.01 -2.80 2.60
N ASP A 241 10.75 -3.22 1.57
CA ASP A 241 10.45 -2.90 0.17
C ASP A 241 9.40 -3.86 -0.43
N LEU A 242 8.20 -3.34 -0.61
CA LEU A 242 7.08 -4.08 -1.20
C LEU A 242 7.34 -4.51 -2.65
N THR A 243 8.13 -3.73 -3.40
CA THR A 243 8.46 -4.01 -4.81
C THR A 243 9.40 -5.20 -4.96
N ALA A 244 10.20 -5.48 -3.93
CA ALA A 244 11.06 -6.65 -3.85
C ALA A 244 10.33 -7.92 -3.36
N LEU A 245 9.21 -7.75 -2.64
CA LEU A 245 8.39 -8.83 -2.10
C LEU A 245 7.34 -9.36 -3.09
N ILE A 246 6.57 -8.46 -3.71
CA ILE A 246 5.45 -8.84 -4.56
C ILE A 246 5.92 -9.04 -6.00
N SER A 247 5.91 -10.30 -6.44
CA SER A 247 6.13 -10.62 -7.85
C SER A 247 4.91 -10.27 -8.70
N LYS A 248 5.15 -9.99 -9.98
CA LYS A 248 4.11 -9.58 -10.94
C LYS A 248 3.02 -10.64 -11.16
N THR A 249 3.36 -11.93 -10.99
CA THR A 249 2.41 -13.03 -11.12
C THR A 249 1.49 -13.18 -9.90
N ALA A 250 1.78 -12.47 -8.81
CA ALA A 250 0.98 -12.47 -7.58
C ALA A 250 -0.10 -11.37 -7.53
N LEU A 251 -0.32 -10.64 -8.64
CA LEU A 251 -1.36 -9.62 -8.69
C LEU A 251 -2.78 -10.24 -8.68
N PRO A 252 -3.74 -9.67 -7.95
CA PRO A 252 -5.07 -10.22 -7.83
C PRO A 252 -5.89 -10.06 -9.11
N LYS A 253 -6.58 -11.13 -9.52
CA LYS A 253 -7.42 -11.15 -10.72
C LYS A 253 -8.75 -10.39 -10.59
N HIS A 254 -9.17 -10.07 -9.36
CA HIS A 254 -10.45 -9.40 -9.10
C HIS A 254 -10.37 -7.87 -9.22
N ILE A 255 -9.17 -7.29 -9.30
CA ILE A 255 -8.97 -5.86 -9.47
C ILE A 255 -8.84 -5.55 -10.97
N GLU A 256 -9.65 -4.62 -11.46
CA GLU A 256 -9.57 -4.16 -12.84
C GLU A 256 -8.48 -3.09 -12.97
N PHE A 257 -7.45 -3.35 -13.77
CA PHE A 257 -6.41 -2.36 -14.05
C PHE A 257 -6.78 -1.48 -15.24
N VAL A 258 -6.57 -0.18 -15.09
CA VAL A 258 -6.89 0.85 -16.08
C VAL A 258 -5.64 1.66 -16.41
N TRP A 259 -5.23 1.64 -17.68
CA TRP A 259 -4.11 2.49 -18.12
C TRP A 259 -4.61 3.91 -18.32
N GLN A 260 -4.11 4.85 -17.51
CA GLN A 260 -4.61 6.22 -17.49
C GLN A 260 -4.01 7.12 -18.58
N SER A 261 -4.76 8.15 -18.99
CA SER A 261 -4.29 9.26 -19.84
C SER A 261 -3.74 8.87 -21.22
N ILE A 262 -4.39 7.94 -21.94
CA ILE A 262 -4.01 7.51 -23.29
C ILE A 262 -4.46 8.55 -24.32
N ASN A 263 -3.83 9.72 -24.32
CA ASN A 263 -4.27 10.86 -25.14
C ASN A 263 -3.42 11.09 -26.40
N ASN A 264 -2.47 10.20 -26.70
CA ASN A 264 -1.62 10.31 -27.88
C ASN A 264 -1.27 8.93 -28.47
N THR A 265 -0.80 8.95 -29.71
CA THR A 265 -0.48 7.73 -30.46
C THR A 265 0.59 6.86 -29.78
N PRO A 266 1.72 7.39 -29.28
CA PRO A 266 2.71 6.56 -28.58
C PRO A 266 2.15 5.79 -27.39
N TYR A 267 1.36 6.42 -26.52
CA TYR A 267 0.74 5.71 -25.40
C TYR A 267 -0.32 4.71 -25.86
N MET A 268 -1.09 5.04 -26.90
CA MET A 268 -2.07 4.11 -27.46
C MET A 268 -1.39 2.85 -28.00
N GLU A 269 -0.28 2.97 -28.72
CA GLU A 269 0.48 1.81 -29.21
C GLU A 269 1.00 0.92 -28.06
N GLN A 270 1.51 1.53 -26.98
CA GLN A 270 1.96 0.78 -25.80
C GLN A 270 0.80 0.06 -25.11
N PHE A 271 -0.34 0.73 -24.93
CA PHE A 271 -1.54 0.13 -24.35
C PHE A 271 -2.08 -1.05 -25.19
N LEU A 272 -2.10 -0.93 -26.52
CA LEU A 272 -2.56 -2.01 -27.41
C LEU A 272 -1.64 -3.23 -27.38
N LEU A 273 -0.36 -3.02 -27.03
CA LEU A 273 0.62 -4.08 -26.80
C LEU A 273 0.60 -4.60 -25.37
N SER A 274 -0.29 -4.10 -24.51
CA SER A 274 -0.44 -4.43 -23.09
C SER A 274 -1.52 -5.48 -22.80
N ASP A 275 -1.49 -6.11 -21.62
CA ASP A 275 -2.50 -7.06 -21.12
C ASP A 275 -3.58 -6.32 -20.34
N VAL A 276 -3.29 -5.07 -19.94
CA VAL A 276 -4.23 -4.18 -19.28
C VAL A 276 -5.47 -4.03 -20.17
N TYR A 277 -6.62 -4.44 -19.65
CA TYR A 277 -7.84 -4.53 -20.44
C TYR A 277 -8.45 -3.15 -20.73
N TRP A 278 -8.46 -2.27 -19.73
CA TRP A 278 -9.09 -0.96 -19.79
C TRP A 278 -8.09 0.14 -20.11
N GLY A 279 -8.40 0.95 -21.12
CA GLY A 279 -7.67 2.19 -21.42
C GLY A 279 -8.52 3.41 -21.12
N GLU A 280 -7.96 4.40 -20.44
CA GLU A 280 -8.63 5.67 -20.15
C GLU A 280 -8.24 6.75 -21.16
N PHE A 281 -9.26 7.45 -21.66
CA PHE A 281 -9.15 8.47 -22.69
C PHE A 281 -9.88 9.73 -22.22
N ASP A 282 -9.17 10.85 -22.16
CA ASP A 282 -9.76 12.13 -21.74
C ASP A 282 -10.49 12.77 -22.92
N VAL A 283 -11.82 12.80 -22.88
CA VAL A 283 -12.64 13.22 -24.03
C VAL A 283 -13.08 14.68 -23.93
N ARG A 284 -12.83 15.44 -25.00
CA ARG A 284 -13.26 16.85 -25.16
C ARG A 284 -13.77 17.12 -26.57
N LEU A 285 -14.49 18.23 -26.75
CA LEU A 285 -14.78 18.78 -28.07
C LEU A 285 -13.60 19.63 -28.55
N ASN A 286 -13.21 19.43 -29.80
CA ASN A 286 -12.34 20.35 -30.51
C ASN A 286 -13.08 21.69 -30.68
N PRO A 287 -12.49 22.82 -30.25
CA PRO A 287 -13.16 24.12 -30.23
C PRO A 287 -13.43 24.69 -31.64
N PHE A 288 -12.77 24.19 -32.68
CA PHE A 288 -12.93 24.72 -34.05
C PHE A 288 -13.96 23.95 -34.87
N ASN A 289 -13.91 22.62 -34.84
CA ASN A 289 -14.73 21.77 -35.70
C ASN A 289 -15.81 20.97 -34.92
N GLY A 290 -15.75 20.96 -33.59
CA GLY A 290 -16.70 20.24 -32.75
C GLY A 290 -16.57 18.71 -32.78
N GLU A 291 -15.44 18.19 -33.25
CA GLU A 291 -15.13 16.75 -33.20
C GLU A 291 -14.70 16.31 -31.79
N LEU A 292 -14.89 15.03 -31.48
CA LEU A 292 -14.40 14.45 -30.22
C LEU A 292 -12.91 14.12 -30.32
N ILE A 293 -12.11 14.80 -29.49
CA ILE A 293 -10.66 14.65 -29.41
C ILE A 293 -10.24 14.11 -28.04
N LEU A 294 -9.05 13.53 -28.00
CA LEU A 294 -8.43 12.99 -26.81
C LEU A 294 -7.39 13.97 -26.26
N ARG A 295 -7.67 14.59 -25.11
CA ARG A 295 -6.83 15.61 -24.48
C ARG A 295 -7.11 15.73 -22.98
N GLY A 296 -6.09 15.50 -22.16
CA GLY A 296 -6.14 15.69 -20.71
C GLY A 296 -6.34 17.17 -20.31
N PRO A 297 -5.32 18.03 -20.52
CA PRO A 297 -5.39 19.44 -20.13
C PRO A 297 -6.53 20.19 -20.81
N SER A 298 -7.21 21.05 -20.06
CA SER A 298 -8.16 22.00 -20.65
C SER A 298 -7.42 23.07 -21.45
N PHE A 299 -8.13 23.74 -22.36
CA PHE A 299 -7.58 24.87 -23.12
C PHE A 299 -7.27 26.10 -22.25
N GLN A 300 -7.79 26.15 -21.01
CA GLN A 300 -7.47 27.18 -20.03
C GLN A 300 -6.16 26.88 -19.30
N GLU A 301 -5.92 25.61 -18.97
CA GLU A 301 -4.67 25.16 -18.32
C GLU A 301 -3.50 25.14 -19.31
N GLN A 302 -3.75 24.65 -20.52
CA GLN A 302 -2.75 24.60 -21.58
C GLN A 302 -3.37 25.06 -22.91
N ALA A 303 -3.01 26.29 -23.29
CA ALA A 303 -3.40 26.88 -24.55
C ALA A 303 -3.01 25.98 -25.73
N LEU A 304 -3.89 25.95 -26.73
CA LEU A 304 -3.67 25.23 -27.97
C LEU A 304 -2.37 25.66 -28.65
N GLN A 305 -1.54 24.71 -29.05
CA GLN A 305 -0.36 25.00 -29.86
C GLN A 305 -0.70 24.94 -31.37
N PRO A 306 -0.10 25.79 -32.22
CA PRO A 306 -0.40 25.83 -33.66
C PRO A 306 -0.19 24.50 -34.40
N GLU A 307 0.73 23.65 -33.91
CA GLU A 307 1.09 22.35 -34.51
C GLU A 307 0.54 21.17 -33.70
N GLU A 308 -0.40 21.41 -32.79
CA GLU A 308 -0.96 20.36 -31.95
C GLU A 308 -1.92 19.48 -32.76
N ASP A 309 -1.46 18.26 -33.08
CA ASP A 309 -2.30 17.24 -33.69
C ASP A 309 -3.02 16.42 -32.61
N PHE A 310 -4.32 16.20 -32.82
CA PHE A 310 -5.19 15.54 -31.85
C PHE A 310 -5.55 14.14 -32.30
N LEU A 311 -5.33 13.17 -31.43
CA LEU A 311 -5.93 11.86 -31.57
C LEU A 311 -7.46 12.01 -31.43
N THR A 312 -8.23 11.54 -32.41
CA THR A 312 -9.70 11.58 -32.34
C THR A 312 -10.24 10.35 -31.62
N LEU A 313 -11.39 10.50 -30.95
CA LEU A 313 -12.05 9.36 -30.31
C LEU A 313 -12.44 8.28 -31.33
N ALA A 314 -12.89 8.69 -32.53
CA ALA A 314 -13.25 7.78 -33.60
C ALA A 314 -12.05 6.89 -34.02
N HIS A 315 -10.87 7.48 -34.20
CA HIS A 315 -9.66 6.73 -34.53
C HIS A 315 -9.25 5.76 -33.41
N ALA A 316 -9.33 6.19 -32.16
CA ALA A 316 -9.04 5.32 -31.01
C ALA A 316 -10.00 4.12 -30.96
N LEU A 317 -11.31 4.36 -31.13
CA LEU A 317 -12.33 3.30 -31.11
C LEU A 317 -12.16 2.30 -32.25
N ASP A 318 -11.87 2.77 -33.47
CA ASP A 318 -11.61 1.90 -34.61
C ASP A 318 -10.41 0.98 -34.32
N THR A 319 -9.33 1.54 -33.78
CA THR A 319 -8.13 0.79 -33.43
C THR A 319 -8.39 -0.25 -32.33
N LEU A 320 -9.16 0.11 -31.30
CA LEU A 320 -9.46 -0.75 -30.15
C LEU A 320 -10.38 -1.92 -30.49
N ARG A 321 -11.30 -1.72 -31.44
CA ARG A 321 -12.28 -2.74 -31.85
C ARG A 321 -11.62 -4.06 -32.23
N TYR A 322 -10.47 -4.01 -32.90
CA TYR A 322 -9.75 -5.21 -33.37
C TYR A 322 -8.92 -5.91 -32.28
N LYS A 323 -8.71 -5.29 -31.12
CA LYS A 323 -7.85 -5.80 -30.04
C LYS A 323 -8.60 -6.28 -28.81
N ASN A 324 -9.94 -6.29 -28.85
CA ASN A 324 -10.79 -6.73 -27.74
C ASN A 324 -10.49 -6.01 -26.41
N LYS A 325 -10.18 -4.71 -26.46
CA LYS A 325 -9.95 -3.87 -25.27
C LYS A 325 -11.24 -3.21 -24.80
N GLY A 326 -11.31 -2.90 -23.52
CA GLY A 326 -12.34 -2.05 -22.93
C GLY A 326 -11.91 -0.58 -22.99
N ILE A 327 -12.90 0.32 -23.04
CA ILE A 327 -12.64 1.76 -23.09
C ILE A 327 -13.28 2.48 -21.90
N LYS A 328 -12.48 3.29 -21.21
CA LYS A 328 -12.91 4.24 -20.21
C LYS A 328 -12.81 5.66 -20.79
N LEU A 329 -13.95 6.32 -20.92
CA LEU A 329 -14.06 7.69 -21.40
C LEU A 329 -14.16 8.61 -20.20
N ASP A 330 -13.12 9.40 -19.95
CA ASP A 330 -13.16 10.45 -18.94
C ASP A 330 -13.70 11.74 -19.55
N LEU A 331 -14.95 12.04 -19.23
CA LEU A 331 -15.75 13.08 -19.85
C LEU A 331 -15.44 14.42 -19.21
N LYS A 332 -14.71 15.26 -19.94
CA LYS A 332 -14.32 16.60 -19.47
C LYS A 332 -15.36 17.68 -19.80
N GLY A 333 -16.59 17.27 -20.13
CA GLY A 333 -17.73 18.14 -20.42
C GLY A 333 -19.01 17.34 -20.66
N GLY A 334 -20.16 17.92 -20.32
CA GLY A 334 -21.49 17.34 -20.55
C GLY A 334 -22.15 17.78 -21.86
N GLY A 335 -23.47 17.63 -21.95
CA GLY A 335 -24.28 18.16 -23.06
C GLY A 335 -23.85 17.63 -24.44
N ARG A 336 -23.32 18.52 -25.30
CA ARG A 336 -22.92 18.18 -26.68
C ARG A 336 -21.84 17.09 -26.75
N VAL A 337 -20.98 16.98 -25.74
CA VAL A 337 -19.99 15.88 -25.65
C VAL A 337 -20.72 14.54 -25.57
N ILE A 338 -21.70 14.43 -24.68
CA ILE A 338 -22.48 13.20 -24.47
C ILE A 338 -23.30 12.85 -25.72
N GLU A 339 -23.93 13.84 -26.36
CA GLU A 339 -24.66 13.62 -27.61
C GLU A 339 -23.78 13.00 -28.69
N ARG A 340 -22.58 13.56 -28.91
CA ARG A 340 -21.61 13.02 -29.86
C ARG A 340 -21.08 11.65 -29.47
N ILE A 341 -20.92 11.38 -28.18
CA ILE A 341 -20.47 10.07 -27.69
C ILE A 341 -21.51 9.00 -28.01
N PHE A 342 -22.81 9.28 -27.87
CA PHE A 342 -23.85 8.33 -28.24
C PHE A 342 -23.79 7.98 -29.72
N ASP A 343 -23.63 8.98 -30.59
CA ASP A 343 -23.48 8.76 -32.04
C ASP A 343 -22.27 7.86 -32.34
N VAL A 344 -21.13 8.14 -31.69
CA VAL A 344 -19.89 7.41 -31.95
C VAL A 344 -19.94 6.00 -31.36
N ALA A 345 -20.37 5.81 -30.11
CA ALA A 345 -20.39 4.49 -29.47
C ALA A 345 -21.29 3.47 -30.19
N LEU A 346 -22.46 3.92 -30.68
CA LEU A 346 -23.37 3.10 -31.50
C LEU A 346 -22.71 2.63 -32.80
N ASN A 347 -21.98 3.52 -33.47
CA ASN A 347 -21.37 3.24 -34.78
C ASN A 347 -20.20 2.24 -34.71
N TYR A 348 -19.50 2.16 -33.58
CA TYR A 348 -18.33 1.26 -33.41
C TYR A 348 -18.66 -0.07 -32.71
N GLY A 349 -19.92 -0.30 -32.32
CA GLY A 349 -20.39 -1.61 -31.83
C GLY A 349 -19.91 -1.99 -30.43
N PHE A 350 -19.53 -1.02 -29.60
CA PHE A 350 -19.21 -1.27 -28.20
C PHE A 350 -20.50 -1.50 -27.40
N ASN A 351 -20.60 -2.65 -26.73
CA ASN A 351 -21.69 -2.91 -25.79
C ASN A 351 -21.34 -2.38 -24.39
N GLY A 352 -22.33 -2.31 -23.49
CA GLY A 352 -22.15 -1.79 -22.14
C GLY A 352 -20.97 -2.42 -21.39
N SER A 353 -20.75 -3.74 -21.51
CA SER A 353 -19.66 -4.42 -20.79
C SER A 353 -18.25 -3.98 -21.17
N LYS A 354 -18.08 -3.24 -22.27
CA LYS A 354 -16.79 -2.69 -22.73
C LYS A 354 -16.72 -1.18 -22.62
N LEU A 355 -17.75 -0.55 -22.07
CA LEU A 355 -17.87 0.89 -21.94
C LEU A 355 -17.82 1.29 -20.47
N TRP A 356 -17.00 2.28 -20.20
CA TRP A 356 -16.92 2.92 -18.91
C TRP A 356 -16.94 4.43 -19.12
N PHE A 357 -17.93 5.10 -18.54
CA PHE A 357 -18.01 6.56 -18.51
C PHE A 357 -17.58 7.08 -17.15
N SER A 358 -16.67 8.04 -17.12
CA SER A 358 -16.23 8.74 -15.91
C SER A 358 -16.49 10.24 -16.08
N GLY A 359 -16.95 10.91 -15.04
CA GLY A 359 -17.07 12.37 -15.09
C GLY A 359 -17.38 13.00 -13.74
N HIS A 360 -16.96 14.26 -13.59
CA HIS A 360 -17.22 15.05 -12.39
C HIS A 360 -18.62 15.64 -12.40
N ILE A 361 -19.22 15.79 -11.22
CA ILE A 361 -20.51 16.49 -11.02
C ILE A 361 -20.49 17.96 -11.44
N ASP A 362 -19.30 18.56 -11.55
CA ASP A 362 -19.10 19.93 -12.03
C ASP A 362 -19.24 20.04 -13.56
N HIS A 363 -19.24 18.90 -14.26
CA HIS A 363 -19.34 18.83 -15.72
C HIS A 363 -20.55 18.03 -16.19
N LEU A 364 -20.92 16.98 -15.43
CA LEU A 364 -22.04 16.09 -15.70
C LEU A 364 -23.09 16.28 -14.62
N TYR A 365 -24.28 16.71 -15.01
CA TYR A 365 -25.39 16.89 -14.08
C TYR A 365 -26.26 15.62 -14.02
N GLU A 366 -27.28 15.63 -13.14
CA GLU A 366 -28.22 14.51 -12.97
C GLU A 366 -28.76 13.95 -14.30
N HIS A 367 -29.16 14.83 -15.21
CA HIS A 367 -29.72 14.42 -16.50
C HIS A 367 -28.70 13.72 -17.40
N ASP A 368 -27.41 14.11 -17.33
CA ASP A 368 -26.33 13.51 -18.12
C ASP A 368 -26.05 12.07 -17.65
N PHE A 369 -25.89 11.86 -16.35
CA PHE A 369 -25.69 10.53 -15.76
C PHE A 369 -26.86 9.59 -16.07
N LYS A 370 -28.10 10.06 -15.90
CA LYS A 370 -29.31 9.26 -16.19
C LYS A 370 -29.38 8.86 -17.66
N ARG A 371 -29.01 9.76 -18.57
CA ARG A 371 -28.95 9.46 -20.01
C ARG A 371 -27.92 8.39 -20.32
N LEU A 372 -26.71 8.49 -19.76
CA LEU A 372 -25.66 7.48 -19.93
C LEU A 372 -26.13 6.10 -19.44
N ALA A 373 -26.73 6.05 -18.24
CA ALA A 373 -27.24 4.82 -17.63
C ALA A 373 -28.34 4.16 -18.44
N LEU A 374 -29.27 4.95 -18.98
CA LEU A 374 -30.36 4.46 -19.80
C LEU A 374 -29.88 3.97 -21.18
N ALA A 375 -28.95 4.71 -21.81
CA ALA A 375 -28.47 4.40 -23.16
C ALA A 375 -27.52 3.20 -23.21
N HIS A 376 -26.76 2.95 -22.13
CA HIS A 376 -25.79 1.86 -22.08
C HIS A 376 -25.97 0.98 -20.83
N PRO A 377 -27.04 0.16 -20.78
CA PRO A 377 -27.19 -0.82 -19.71
C PRO A 377 -25.97 -1.75 -19.64
N GLY A 378 -25.41 -1.90 -18.45
CA GLY A 378 -24.21 -2.71 -18.20
C GLY A 378 -22.88 -1.97 -18.35
N ALA A 379 -22.88 -0.69 -18.71
CA ALA A 379 -21.68 0.15 -18.64
C ALA A 379 -21.33 0.53 -17.20
N THR A 380 -20.04 0.71 -16.94
CA THR A 380 -19.59 1.34 -15.68
C THR A 380 -19.81 2.84 -15.80
N ILE A 381 -20.52 3.42 -14.84
CA ILE A 381 -20.76 4.86 -14.75
C ILE A 381 -20.15 5.33 -13.44
N GLN A 382 -19.05 6.05 -13.58
CA GLN A 382 -18.19 6.45 -12.49
C GLN A 382 -18.27 7.96 -12.21
N CYS A 383 -18.27 8.30 -10.93
CA CYS A 383 -18.10 9.67 -10.46
C CYS A 383 -16.95 9.77 -9.43
N PRO A 384 -16.00 10.69 -9.60
CA PRO A 384 -15.05 11.04 -8.55
C PRO A 384 -15.74 11.69 -7.34
N VAL A 385 -15.32 11.33 -6.12
CA VAL A 385 -15.97 11.75 -4.86
C VAL A 385 -15.01 12.28 -3.81
N ASP A 386 -13.80 12.65 -4.19
CA ASP A 386 -12.76 13.18 -3.31
C ASP A 386 -13.21 14.38 -2.47
N PHE A 387 -14.06 15.23 -3.07
CA PHE A 387 -14.64 16.40 -2.40
C PHE A 387 -15.52 16.02 -1.18
N LEU A 388 -15.96 14.76 -1.07
CA LEU A 388 -16.72 14.27 0.08
C LEU A 388 -15.83 13.82 1.24
N ALA A 389 -14.50 13.72 1.09
CA ALA A 389 -13.62 13.21 2.14
C ALA A 389 -13.85 13.89 3.52
N PRO A 390 -13.93 15.24 3.64
CA PRO A 390 -14.20 15.88 4.92
C PRO A 390 -15.60 15.56 5.46
N LEU A 391 -16.59 15.40 4.59
CA LEU A 391 -17.96 15.07 5.00
C LEU A 391 -18.08 13.63 5.46
N VAL A 392 -17.37 12.69 4.85
CA VAL A 392 -17.37 11.30 5.29
C VAL A 392 -16.83 11.19 6.71
N LEU A 393 -15.74 11.89 7.02
CA LEU A 393 -15.09 11.85 8.33
C LEU A 393 -15.89 12.58 9.42
N HIS A 394 -16.50 13.72 9.11
CA HIS A 394 -17.14 14.56 10.14
C HIS A 394 -18.67 14.54 10.13
N LYS A 395 -19.31 14.17 9.02
CA LYS A 395 -20.78 14.12 8.84
C LYS A 395 -21.20 12.92 7.99
N PRO A 396 -20.86 11.67 8.39
CA PRO A 396 -20.98 10.48 7.56
C PRO A 396 -22.38 10.25 6.98
N GLN A 397 -23.44 10.50 7.75
CA GLN A 397 -24.82 10.32 7.27
C GLN A 397 -25.17 11.29 6.15
N ARG A 398 -24.60 12.50 6.15
CA ARG A 398 -24.82 13.48 5.09
C ARG A 398 -24.06 13.10 3.83
N ALA A 399 -22.81 12.64 3.97
CA ALA A 399 -22.02 12.16 2.84
C ALA A 399 -22.69 10.96 2.16
N ARG A 400 -23.16 9.98 2.95
CA ARG A 400 -23.88 8.80 2.46
C ARG A 400 -25.12 9.18 1.64
N LYS A 401 -25.94 10.14 2.10
CA LYS A 401 -27.11 10.63 1.35
C LYS A 401 -26.74 11.25 -0.01
N ILE A 402 -25.58 11.90 -0.10
CA ILE A 402 -25.10 12.45 -1.38
C ILE A 402 -24.73 11.31 -2.33
N LEU A 403 -24.02 10.29 -1.83
CA LEU A 403 -23.64 9.11 -2.61
C LEU A 403 -24.86 8.29 -3.07
N GLU A 404 -25.84 8.09 -2.20
CA GLU A 404 -27.12 7.45 -2.53
C GLU A 404 -27.83 8.21 -3.65
N ARG A 405 -27.86 9.55 -3.58
CA ARG A 405 -28.43 10.38 -4.66
C ARG A 405 -27.67 10.24 -5.98
N LEU A 406 -26.34 10.15 -5.96
CA LEU A 406 -25.56 9.88 -7.17
C LEU A 406 -25.86 8.49 -7.74
N THR A 407 -26.10 7.51 -6.87
CA THR A 407 -26.54 6.17 -7.27
C THR A 407 -27.91 6.24 -7.97
N ASP A 408 -28.85 7.04 -7.45
CA ASP A 408 -30.15 7.30 -8.10
C ASP A 408 -30.03 7.99 -9.46
N TRP A 409 -28.90 8.64 -9.76
CA TRP A 409 -28.59 9.20 -11.07
C TRP A 409 -28.07 8.15 -12.07
N GLY A 410 -27.80 6.94 -11.60
CA GLY A 410 -27.24 5.84 -12.39
C GLY A 410 -25.74 5.64 -12.22
N VAL A 411 -25.09 6.34 -11.29
CA VAL A 411 -23.69 6.07 -10.93
C VAL A 411 -23.62 4.72 -10.23
N ASN A 412 -22.77 3.82 -10.72
CA ASN A 412 -22.61 2.47 -10.16
C ASN A 412 -21.18 2.21 -9.65
N ARG A 413 -20.26 3.16 -9.80
CA ARG A 413 -18.91 3.11 -9.26
C ARG A 413 -18.46 4.50 -8.79
N PHE A 414 -17.74 4.58 -7.69
CA PHE A 414 -17.13 5.83 -7.25
C PHE A 414 -15.61 5.77 -7.42
N SER A 415 -14.97 6.92 -7.57
CA SER A 415 -13.51 6.99 -7.64
C SER A 415 -12.91 8.03 -6.70
N MET A 416 -11.68 7.76 -6.28
CA MET A 416 -10.91 8.64 -5.39
C MET A 416 -9.47 8.75 -5.87
N ASP A 417 -8.93 9.95 -5.80
CA ASP A 417 -7.55 10.28 -6.05
C ASP A 417 -6.68 9.65 -4.95
N TRP A 418 -5.63 8.94 -5.36
CA TRP A 418 -4.65 8.35 -4.45
C TRP A 418 -4.03 9.37 -3.48
N ARG A 419 -4.00 10.63 -3.87
CA ARG A 419 -3.40 11.74 -3.10
C ARG A 419 -4.38 12.37 -2.11
N THR A 420 -5.63 11.92 -2.06
CA THR A 420 -6.63 12.45 -1.14
C THR A 420 -6.20 12.22 0.31
N ALA A 421 -6.19 13.29 1.11
CA ALA A 421 -5.86 13.18 2.53
C ALA A 421 -6.84 12.23 3.24
N ASN A 422 -6.32 11.39 4.14
CA ASN A 422 -7.10 10.36 4.84
C ASN A 422 -7.80 9.35 3.90
N LEU A 423 -7.28 9.13 2.69
CA LEU A 423 -7.84 8.19 1.71
C LEU A 423 -8.20 6.83 2.32
N ARG A 424 -7.32 6.27 3.16
CA ARG A 424 -7.51 4.94 3.77
C ARG A 424 -8.78 4.89 4.65
N GLN A 425 -9.01 5.92 5.46
CA GLN A 425 -10.20 6.03 6.31
C GLN A 425 -11.47 6.24 5.47
N LEU A 426 -11.39 7.09 4.45
CA LEU A 426 -12.47 7.29 3.49
C LEU A 426 -12.83 5.98 2.77
N PHE A 427 -11.82 5.28 2.25
CA PHE A 427 -11.95 4.01 1.54
C PHE A 427 -12.62 2.94 2.41
N GLU A 428 -12.21 2.83 3.66
CA GLU A 428 -12.84 1.89 4.60
C GLU A 428 -14.31 2.23 4.85
N GLN A 429 -14.62 3.50 5.11
CA GLN A 429 -16.01 3.91 5.34
C GLN A 429 -16.91 3.68 4.12
N MET A 430 -16.38 3.88 2.92
CA MET A 430 -17.08 3.61 1.66
C MET A 430 -17.32 2.10 1.44
N ASN A 431 -16.35 1.24 1.79
CA ASN A 431 -16.53 -0.22 1.76
C ASN A 431 -17.60 -0.67 2.75
N VAL A 432 -17.62 -0.12 3.97
CA VAL A 432 -18.64 -0.39 4.98
C VAL A 432 -20.05 -0.03 4.47
N TRP A 433 -20.17 0.99 3.63
CA TRP A 433 -21.44 1.35 2.98
C TRP A 433 -21.77 0.49 1.75
N GLY A 434 -20.87 -0.39 1.33
CA GLY A 434 -21.09 -1.32 0.21
C GLY A 434 -20.88 -0.71 -1.17
N PHE A 435 -20.17 0.42 -1.27
CA PHE A 435 -19.91 1.08 -2.55
C PHE A 435 -18.70 0.46 -3.27
N GLU A 436 -18.78 0.32 -4.59
CA GLU A 436 -17.62 -0.05 -5.42
C GLU A 436 -16.69 1.15 -5.62
N LEU A 437 -15.39 0.93 -5.39
CA LEU A 437 -14.37 1.97 -5.37
C LEU A 437 -13.27 1.74 -6.42
N ASN A 438 -12.95 2.79 -7.16
CA ASN A 438 -11.79 2.91 -8.02
C ASN A 438 -10.76 3.89 -7.40
N LEU A 439 -9.48 3.59 -7.54
CA LEU A 439 -8.40 4.53 -7.21
C LEU A 439 -7.78 5.07 -8.49
N TYR A 440 -7.54 6.38 -8.56
CA TYR A 440 -6.89 7.01 -9.72
C TYR A 440 -5.71 7.89 -9.30
N ASN A 441 -4.90 8.33 -10.28
CA ASN A 441 -3.65 9.05 -10.04
C ASN A 441 -2.62 8.24 -9.22
N VAL A 442 -2.67 6.91 -9.30
CA VAL A 442 -1.68 6.03 -8.68
C VAL A 442 -0.43 5.98 -9.57
N ARG A 443 0.70 6.50 -9.09
CA ARG A 443 1.93 6.64 -9.88
C ARG A 443 3.08 5.87 -9.27
N GLY A 444 3.84 5.18 -10.11
CA GLY A 444 4.97 4.35 -9.69
C GLY A 444 4.56 2.99 -9.10
N LEU A 445 5.50 2.04 -9.13
CA LEU A 445 5.25 0.66 -8.75
C LEU A 445 4.89 0.49 -7.27
N GLU A 446 5.57 1.20 -6.36
CA GLU A 446 5.32 1.07 -4.92
C GLU A 446 3.89 1.51 -4.56
N ALA A 447 3.47 2.70 -5.00
CA ALA A 447 2.10 3.19 -4.78
C ALA A 447 1.05 2.29 -5.43
N PHE A 448 1.34 1.74 -6.62
CA PHE A 448 0.48 0.75 -7.27
C PHE A 448 0.28 -0.49 -6.42
N LEU A 449 1.36 -1.07 -5.88
CA LEU A 449 1.27 -2.24 -5.01
C LEU A 449 0.57 -1.92 -3.69
N GLN A 450 0.81 -0.76 -3.09
CA GLN A 450 0.07 -0.29 -1.91
C GLN A 450 -1.43 -0.17 -2.18
N ALA A 451 -1.83 0.36 -3.34
CA ALA A 451 -3.22 0.45 -3.76
C ALA A 451 -3.85 -0.93 -3.97
N VAL A 452 -3.10 -1.90 -4.52
CA VAL A 452 -3.54 -3.29 -4.68
C VAL A 452 -3.89 -3.93 -3.32
N LEU A 453 -3.12 -3.64 -2.26
CA LEU A 453 -3.37 -4.18 -0.92
C LEU A 453 -4.67 -3.68 -0.27
N LEU A 454 -5.21 -2.56 -0.73
CA LEU A 454 -6.53 -2.07 -0.29
C LEU A 454 -7.70 -2.86 -0.90
N GLN A 455 -7.43 -3.60 -1.99
CA GLN A 455 -8.40 -4.36 -2.77
C GLN A 455 -9.57 -3.51 -3.31
N PRO A 456 -9.30 -2.39 -4.03
CA PRO A 456 -10.35 -1.67 -4.75
C PRO A 456 -10.94 -2.53 -5.86
N ARG A 457 -12.08 -2.09 -6.40
CA ARG A 457 -12.64 -2.70 -7.61
C ARG A 457 -11.72 -2.48 -8.82
N SER A 458 -11.03 -1.35 -8.86
CA SER A 458 -10.13 -1.00 -9.95
C SER A 458 -9.05 0.01 -9.55
N ILE A 459 -7.98 0.07 -10.34
CA ILE A 459 -6.87 1.01 -10.17
C ILE A 459 -6.51 1.61 -11.53
N ALA A 460 -6.52 2.94 -11.62
CA ALA A 460 -5.99 3.72 -12.73
C ALA A 460 -4.56 4.19 -12.44
N SER A 461 -3.63 3.78 -13.29
CA SER A 461 -2.20 4.05 -13.15
C SER A 461 -1.56 4.35 -14.50
N ASP A 462 -0.37 4.96 -14.47
CA ASP A 462 0.40 5.35 -15.66
C ASP A 462 1.06 4.17 -16.34
N PHE A 463 1.30 3.07 -15.62
CA PHE A 463 2.09 1.92 -16.07
C PHE A 463 3.40 2.33 -16.76
N ASP A 464 4.04 3.39 -16.26
CA ASP A 464 5.30 3.87 -16.82
C ASP A 464 6.44 2.89 -16.51
N PHE A 465 6.66 1.95 -17.42
CA PHE A 465 7.65 0.90 -17.26
C PHE A 465 9.08 1.42 -17.15
N SER A 466 9.37 2.62 -17.64
CA SER A 466 10.71 3.21 -17.55
C SER A 466 11.07 3.60 -16.11
N THR A 467 10.10 4.09 -15.35
CA THR A 467 10.26 4.48 -13.94
C THR A 467 10.00 3.33 -12.97
N TRP A 468 9.35 2.25 -13.42
CA TRP A 468 9.15 1.02 -12.63
C TRP A 468 10.39 0.11 -12.60
N GLY A 469 11.58 0.63 -12.94
CA GLY A 469 12.87 -0.06 -12.76
C GLY A 469 13.30 -0.98 -13.91
N TYR A 470 12.67 -0.91 -15.08
CA TYR A 470 13.10 -1.72 -16.24
C TYR A 470 14.24 -1.05 -17.02
N LYS A 471 15.47 -1.50 -16.79
CA LYS A 471 16.55 -1.29 -17.76
C LYS A 471 16.31 -2.21 -18.96
N SER A 472 16.16 -1.61 -20.14
CA SER A 472 16.15 -2.35 -21.41
C SER A 472 17.48 -3.10 -21.56
N VAL A 473 17.44 -4.42 -21.46
CA VAL A 473 18.56 -5.26 -21.91
C VAL A 473 18.62 -5.11 -23.43
N GLY A 474 19.49 -4.21 -23.92
CA GLY A 474 19.75 -4.00 -25.35
C GLY A 474 19.85 -2.54 -25.84
N ALA A 475 19.77 -1.53 -24.98
CA ALA A 475 19.80 -0.13 -25.42
C ALA A 475 21.21 0.49 -25.56
N GLU A 476 22.19 -0.26 -26.09
CA GLU A 476 23.49 0.34 -26.46
C GLU A 476 23.52 0.90 -27.89
N ASN A 477 22.49 0.70 -28.72
CA ASN A 477 22.47 1.24 -30.08
C ASN A 477 21.11 1.87 -30.44
N GLY A 478 20.97 3.18 -30.23
CA GLY A 478 20.24 4.14 -31.07
C GLY A 478 18.79 3.89 -31.54
N HIS A 479 18.10 2.83 -31.11
CA HIS A 479 16.78 2.47 -31.61
C HIS A 479 15.80 2.23 -30.47
N HIS A 480 15.21 3.31 -29.97
CA HIS A 480 14.25 3.31 -28.85
C HIS A 480 12.91 2.61 -29.15
N HIS A 481 12.64 2.16 -30.38
CA HIS A 481 11.32 1.61 -30.75
C HIS A 481 11.23 0.07 -30.76
N ASN A 482 12.35 -0.66 -30.85
CA ASN A 482 12.32 -2.13 -30.89
C ASN A 482 12.49 -2.81 -29.51
N GLY A 483 13.17 -2.16 -28.55
CA GLY A 483 13.32 -2.67 -27.19
C GLY A 483 12.02 -2.66 -26.38
N LEU A 484 11.21 -1.61 -26.52
CA LEU A 484 9.90 -1.49 -25.85
C LEU A 484 8.91 -2.56 -26.34
N ARG A 485 8.96 -2.97 -27.61
CA ARG A 485 8.13 -4.06 -28.16
C ARG A 485 8.44 -5.43 -27.54
N GLN A 486 9.69 -5.71 -27.18
CA GLN A 486 10.06 -6.96 -26.48
C GLN A 486 9.72 -6.91 -24.99
N ILE A 487 9.84 -5.74 -24.35
CA ILE A 487 9.51 -5.55 -22.93
C ILE A 487 8.00 -5.62 -22.72
N ALA A 488 7.21 -4.98 -23.60
CA ALA A 488 5.76 -5.15 -23.63
C ALA A 488 5.42 -6.63 -23.79
N LYS A 489 5.84 -7.30 -24.87
CA LYS A 489 5.53 -8.73 -25.11
C LYS A 489 5.97 -9.72 -24.02
N LYS A 490 7.03 -9.44 -23.24
CA LYS A 490 7.47 -10.31 -22.15
C LYS A 490 6.79 -10.05 -20.82
N VAL A 491 6.35 -8.81 -20.58
CA VAL A 491 5.65 -8.42 -19.34
C VAL A 491 4.13 -8.61 -19.49
N ILE A 492 3.64 -8.61 -20.73
CA ILE A 492 2.24 -8.72 -21.17
C ILE A 492 1.94 -10.09 -21.85
N ALA A 493 2.73 -11.10 -21.61
CA ALA A 493 2.30 -12.47 -21.92
C ALA A 493 2.03 -13.26 -20.63
N SER A 494 2.04 -12.56 -19.49
CA SER A 494 2.09 -13.14 -18.14
C SER A 494 1.29 -12.36 -17.10
N MET A 495 0.61 -11.27 -17.50
CA MET A 495 -0.50 -10.68 -16.73
C MET A 495 -1.80 -11.35 -17.20
#